data_AF-A0A2V9VY74-F1
#
_entry.id   AF-A0A2V9VY74-F1
#
_cell.length_a   1.000
_cell.length_b   1.000
_cell.length_c   1.000
_cell.angle_alpha   90.00
_cell.angle_beta   90.00
_cell.angle_gamma   90.00
#
_symmetry.space_group_name_H-M   'P 1'
#
loop_
_entity.id
_entity.type
_entity.pdbx_description
1 polymer ?
#
loop_
_entity_poly.entity_id
_entity_poly.type
_entity_poly.pdbx_seq_one_letter_code
_entity_poly.pdbx_strand_id
1 'polypeptide(L)'
;MSDRISISFLLLLLLVPLADGKNKKKQTLPDYVLNAQTILVVIHPDAGEPVTSPMANRTAQEDVERAMMKWGRFKLVMDAETADLVVAVRKGHASGPTVRNSPVDDRPVIYQPSGGDVRTAGQHGRPDLTDPSLGGATDRGPHLSNEIGSAQDAFEIYRGRVQYPLDSAPVWRYMAKDALSGPQVSAIEQFKKAIDESEKLRQAKP
;
A
#
# COMPACT_ATOMS: atom_id res chain seq x y z
N MET A 1 -39.01 53.89 34.89
CA MET A 1 -40.22 53.06 35.04
C MET A 1 -41.07 53.30 33.81
N SER A 2 -41.27 52.39 32.85
CA SER A 2 -40.91 50.98 32.75
C SER A 2 -41.02 50.61 31.26
N ASP A 3 -40.27 49.60 30.88
CA ASP A 3 -39.93 49.18 29.53
C ASP A 3 -41.12 48.83 28.62
N ARG A 4 -41.01 49.22 27.34
CA ARG A 4 -41.74 48.58 26.23
C ARG A 4 -40.71 47.91 25.33
N ILE A 5 -40.39 46.66 25.66
CA ILE A 5 -39.44 45.82 24.94
C ILE A 5 -40.18 44.62 24.35
N SER A 6 -39.71 44.23 23.17
CA SER A 6 -39.92 42.95 22.49
C SER A 6 -41.24 42.74 21.77
N ILE A 7 -41.25 43.07 20.47
CA ILE A 7 -41.58 42.15 19.37
C ILE A 7 -40.83 42.72 18.14
N SER A 8 -40.19 41.84 17.35
CA SER A 8 -39.48 42.13 16.08
C SER A 8 -37.95 42.18 16.12
N PHE A 9 -37.30 41.26 16.83
CA PHE A 9 -35.87 40.98 16.62
C PHE A 9 -35.60 39.48 16.57
N LEU A 10 -36.28 38.77 15.68
CA LEU A 10 -36.04 37.33 15.51
C LEU A 10 -36.31 36.87 14.06
N LEU A 11 -35.73 37.53 13.06
CA LEU A 11 -35.69 36.95 11.71
C LEU A 11 -34.60 37.53 10.79
N LEU A 12 -33.39 37.76 11.30
CA LEU A 12 -32.27 38.15 10.43
C LEU A 12 -30.92 37.63 10.93
N LEU A 13 -30.84 36.34 11.27
CA LEU A 13 -29.54 35.72 11.55
C LEU A 13 -29.52 34.23 11.22
N LEU A 14 -29.79 33.86 9.96
CA LEU A 14 -29.48 32.50 9.49
C LEU A 14 -29.36 32.46 7.97
N LEU A 15 -28.35 33.18 7.47
CA LEU A 15 -27.74 32.83 6.19
C LEU A 15 -26.22 32.89 6.35
N VAL A 16 -25.69 31.94 7.14
CA VAL A 16 -24.27 31.61 7.09
C VAL A 16 -24.12 30.66 5.90
N PRO A 17 -23.41 31.04 4.82
CA PRO A 17 -23.00 30.05 3.85
C PRO A 17 -22.09 29.05 4.56
N LEU A 18 -22.53 27.78 4.65
CA LEU A 18 -21.62 26.68 4.91
C LEU A 18 -20.66 26.59 3.72
N ALA A 19 -19.60 27.37 3.78
CA ALA A 19 -18.38 27.04 3.07
C ALA A 19 -17.88 25.74 3.70
N ASP A 20 -18.18 24.62 3.06
CA ASP A 20 -17.66 23.29 3.40
C ASP A 20 -16.15 23.28 3.12
N GLY A 21 -15.41 23.95 4.01
CA GLY A 21 -13.97 24.08 4.00
C GLY A 21 -13.32 22.82 4.53
N LYS A 22 -13.59 21.66 3.94
CA LYS A 22 -12.65 20.53 4.02
C LYS A 22 -11.47 20.81 3.08
N ASN A 23 -10.68 21.83 3.42
CA ASN A 23 -9.27 21.86 3.06
C ASN A 23 -8.57 20.72 3.80
N LYS A 24 -8.81 19.48 3.35
CA LYS A 24 -7.87 18.39 3.60
C LYS A 24 -6.55 18.90 3.03
N LYS A 25 -5.58 19.25 3.88
CA LYS A 25 -4.23 19.57 3.43
C LYS A 25 -3.85 18.46 2.45
N LYS A 26 -3.72 18.81 1.17
CA LYS A 26 -3.32 17.85 0.14
C LYS A 26 -2.00 17.26 0.62
N GLN A 27 -1.97 15.95 0.80
CA GLN A 27 -0.78 15.26 1.28
C GLN A 27 0.31 15.43 0.22
N THR A 28 1.22 16.37 0.44
CA THR A 28 2.39 16.54 -0.41
C THR A 28 3.35 15.39 -0.14
N LEU A 29 3.69 14.64 -1.19
CA LEU A 29 4.66 13.55 -1.08
C LEU A 29 6.08 14.13 -0.87
N PRO A 30 6.89 13.51 0.00
CA PRO A 30 8.29 13.92 0.19
C PRO A 30 9.13 13.80 -1.08
N ASP A 31 10.20 14.59 -1.17
CA ASP A 31 11.09 14.61 -2.35
C ASP A 31 11.69 13.24 -2.70
N TYR A 32 11.98 12.40 -1.70
CA TYR A 32 12.51 11.06 -1.96
C TYR A 32 11.49 10.16 -2.69
N VAL A 33 10.18 10.39 -2.52
CA VAL A 33 9.13 9.69 -3.28
C VAL A 33 9.08 10.22 -4.72
N LEU A 34 9.15 11.55 -4.87
CA LEU A 34 9.11 12.19 -6.19
C LEU A 34 10.36 11.90 -7.04
N ASN A 35 11.50 11.65 -6.40
CA ASN A 35 12.77 11.37 -7.07
C ASN A 35 13.07 9.86 -7.18
N ALA A 36 12.23 9.00 -6.61
CA ALA A 36 12.42 7.54 -6.65
C ALA A 36 12.46 7.01 -8.10
N GLN A 37 13.29 6.00 -8.34
CA GLN A 37 13.48 5.33 -9.63
C GLN A 37 13.25 3.83 -9.54
N THR A 38 13.53 3.22 -8.38
CA THR A 38 13.35 1.77 -8.17
C THR A 38 12.25 1.50 -7.15
N ILE A 39 11.47 0.44 -7.39
CA ILE A 39 10.47 -0.04 -6.44
C ILE A 39 10.58 -1.54 -6.24
N LEU A 40 10.23 -1.99 -5.05
CA LEU A 40 9.99 -3.40 -4.72
C LEU A 40 8.51 -3.55 -4.34
N VAL A 41 7.80 -4.54 -4.90
CA VAL A 41 6.41 -4.84 -4.53
C VAL A 41 6.37 -6.11 -3.68
N VAL A 42 5.70 -6.06 -2.53
CA VAL A 42 5.70 -7.13 -1.52
C VAL A 42 4.29 -7.37 -1.00
N ILE A 43 3.99 -8.60 -0.61
CA ILE A 43 2.78 -8.90 0.16
C ILE A 43 3.03 -8.43 1.60
N HIS A 44 2.10 -7.66 2.15
CA HIS A 44 2.22 -7.15 3.50
C HIS A 44 2.35 -8.32 4.51
N PRO A 45 3.27 -8.28 5.49
CA PRO A 45 3.54 -9.39 6.43
C PRO A 45 2.34 -9.77 7.29
N ASP A 46 1.43 -8.83 7.54
CA ASP A 46 0.18 -9.13 8.25
C ASP A 46 -0.94 -9.69 7.36
N ALA A 47 -0.71 -9.83 6.06
CA ALA A 47 -1.73 -10.33 5.13
C ALA A 47 -1.94 -11.82 5.34
N GLY A 48 -3.07 -12.19 5.94
CA GLY A 48 -3.54 -13.56 5.89
C GLY A 48 -3.94 -13.96 4.46
N GLU A 49 -3.70 -15.21 4.11
CA GLU A 49 -4.20 -15.82 2.87
C GLU A 49 -5.58 -16.41 3.13
N PRO A 50 -6.66 -15.89 2.52
CA PRO A 50 -7.99 -16.46 2.71
C PRO A 50 -8.01 -17.90 2.20
N VAL A 51 -8.51 -18.84 3.01
CA VAL A 51 -8.60 -20.26 2.59
C VAL A 51 -9.46 -20.43 1.33
N THR A 52 -10.44 -19.54 1.12
CA THR A 52 -11.30 -19.52 -0.07
C THR A 52 -10.61 -18.96 -1.31
N SER A 53 -9.50 -18.24 -1.16
CA SER A 53 -8.75 -17.64 -2.27
C SER A 53 -7.26 -17.50 -1.91
N PRO A 54 -6.51 -18.61 -1.79
CA PRO A 54 -5.14 -18.59 -1.28
C PRO A 54 -4.18 -17.75 -2.14
N MET A 55 -4.45 -17.64 -3.44
CA MET A 55 -3.62 -16.87 -4.39
C MET A 55 -3.94 -15.38 -4.41
N ALA A 56 -4.92 -14.89 -3.63
CA ALA A 56 -5.45 -13.54 -3.80
C ALA A 56 -4.40 -12.44 -3.60
N ASN A 57 -3.54 -12.56 -2.58
CA ASN A 57 -2.45 -11.61 -2.33
C ASN A 57 -1.38 -11.68 -3.43
N ARG A 58 -1.05 -12.90 -3.89
CA ARG A 58 -0.08 -13.12 -4.96
C ARG A 58 -0.54 -12.54 -6.29
N THR A 59 -1.79 -12.79 -6.68
CA THR A 59 -2.37 -12.20 -7.89
C THR A 59 -2.39 -10.67 -7.82
N ALA A 60 -2.72 -10.10 -6.65
CA ALA A 60 -2.69 -8.65 -6.44
C ALA A 60 -1.28 -8.06 -6.58
N GLN A 61 -0.26 -8.73 -6.03
CA GLN A 61 1.14 -8.35 -6.21
C GLN A 61 1.51 -8.33 -7.70
N GLU A 62 1.20 -9.39 -8.45
CA GLU A 62 1.50 -9.49 -9.88
C GLU A 62 0.75 -8.44 -10.72
N ASP A 63 -0.51 -8.15 -10.40
CA ASP A 63 -1.29 -7.08 -11.04
C ASP A 63 -0.64 -5.71 -10.82
N VAL A 64 -0.21 -5.43 -9.58
CA VAL A 64 0.50 -4.18 -9.24
C VAL A 64 1.83 -4.09 -9.97
N GLU A 65 2.63 -5.17 -9.98
CA GLU A 65 3.92 -5.20 -10.69
C GLU A 65 3.73 -4.92 -12.19
N ARG A 66 2.78 -5.59 -12.84
CA ARG A 66 2.45 -5.36 -14.26
C ARG A 66 2.02 -3.92 -14.52
N ALA A 67 1.14 -3.38 -13.67
CA ALA A 67 0.64 -2.03 -13.84
C ALA A 67 1.72 -0.96 -13.58
N MET A 68 2.64 -1.19 -12.64
CA MET A 68 3.81 -0.33 -12.42
C MET A 68 4.79 -0.39 -13.60
N MET A 69 5.07 -1.57 -14.14
CA MET A 69 5.90 -1.73 -15.34
C MET A 69 5.28 -1.02 -16.54
N LYS A 70 3.96 -1.16 -16.73
CA LYS A 70 3.22 -0.45 -17.79
C LYS A 70 3.26 1.06 -17.64
N TRP A 71 3.27 1.58 -16.41
CA TRP A 71 3.46 3.00 -16.17
C TRP A 71 4.87 3.47 -16.56
N GLY A 72 5.89 2.64 -16.36
CA GLY A 72 7.26 2.91 -16.83
C GLY A 72 8.00 3.99 -16.04
N ARG A 73 7.41 4.53 -14.98
CA ARG A 73 8.04 5.54 -14.09
C ARG A 73 9.11 4.93 -13.17
N PHE A 74 8.97 3.65 -12.84
CA PHE A 74 9.84 2.94 -11.90
C PHE A 74 10.39 1.65 -12.51
N LYS A 75 11.58 1.26 -12.06
CA LYS A 75 12.19 -0.04 -12.33
C LYS A 75 11.89 -0.99 -11.17
N LEU A 76 11.37 -2.18 -11.47
CA LEU A 76 11.13 -3.19 -10.46
C LEU A 76 12.46 -3.83 -10.04
N VAL A 77 12.72 -3.91 -8.74
CA VAL A 77 13.88 -4.60 -8.14
C VAL A 77 13.40 -5.68 -7.18
N MET A 78 14.30 -6.60 -6.83
CA MET A 78 13.97 -7.76 -5.98
C MET A 78 14.33 -7.57 -4.51
N ASP A 79 15.20 -6.60 -4.18
CA ASP A 79 15.72 -6.40 -2.83
C ASP A 79 15.38 -5.01 -2.28
N ALA A 80 14.90 -4.97 -1.03
CA ALA A 80 14.45 -3.73 -0.37
C ALA A 80 15.59 -2.71 -0.19
N GLU A 81 16.83 -3.18 -0.05
CA GLU A 81 18.02 -2.33 0.06
C GLU A 81 18.32 -1.56 -1.22
N THR A 82 17.95 -2.13 -2.38
CA THR A 82 18.13 -1.51 -3.71
C THR A 82 16.91 -0.73 -4.18
N ALA A 83 15.79 -0.88 -3.50
CA ALA A 83 14.53 -0.20 -3.81
C ALA A 83 14.51 1.20 -3.17
N ASP A 84 14.13 2.23 -3.93
CA ASP A 84 13.86 3.57 -3.38
C ASP A 84 12.57 3.58 -2.57
N LEU A 85 11.57 2.81 -3.01
CA LEU A 85 10.29 2.63 -2.35
C LEU A 85 9.95 1.15 -2.24
N VAL A 86 9.35 0.77 -1.13
CA VAL A 86 8.73 -0.54 -0.95
C VAL A 86 7.22 -0.37 -0.98
N VAL A 87 6.55 -1.09 -1.87
CA VAL A 87 5.11 -1.09 -2.04
C VAL A 87 4.54 -2.35 -1.41
N ALA A 88 3.91 -2.21 -0.24
CA ALA A 88 3.24 -3.32 0.41
C ALA A 88 1.77 -3.41 -0.05
N VAL A 89 1.35 -4.61 -0.41
CA VAL A 89 0.00 -4.88 -0.91
C VAL A 89 -0.68 -5.92 -0.04
N ARG A 90 -1.99 -5.75 0.18
CA ARG A 90 -2.85 -6.73 0.84
C ARG A 90 -4.20 -6.75 0.16
N LYS A 91 -4.64 -7.91 -0.34
CA LYS A 91 -5.99 -8.06 -0.91
C LYS A 91 -7.01 -8.08 0.23
N GLY A 92 -8.09 -7.34 0.07
CA GLY A 92 -9.24 -7.41 0.96
C GLY A 92 -9.98 -8.73 0.80
N HIS A 93 -10.51 -9.25 1.90
CA HIS A 93 -11.30 -10.47 1.91
C HIS A 93 -12.42 -10.36 2.95
N ALA A 94 -13.46 -11.19 2.79
CA ALA A 94 -14.48 -11.34 3.82
C ALA A 94 -13.85 -11.95 5.09
N SER A 95 -14.38 -11.59 6.26
CA SER A 95 -13.95 -12.19 7.52
C SER A 95 -14.07 -13.71 7.48
N GLY A 96 -13.05 -14.41 7.97
CA GLY A 96 -13.00 -15.86 7.89
C GLY A 96 -11.60 -16.43 8.11
N PRO A 97 -11.44 -17.75 7.92
CA PRO A 97 -10.18 -18.43 8.13
C PRO A 97 -9.14 -17.98 7.10
N THR A 98 -7.96 -17.63 7.61
CA THR A 98 -6.76 -17.30 6.83
C THR A 98 -5.58 -18.18 7.21
N VAL A 99 -4.64 -18.36 6.30
CA VAL A 99 -3.34 -18.96 6.58
C VAL A 99 -2.32 -17.82 6.63
N ARG A 100 -1.60 -17.67 7.75
CA ARG A 100 -0.45 -16.75 7.84
C ARG A 100 0.83 -17.50 7.55
N ASN A 101 1.86 -16.77 7.11
CA ASN A 101 3.21 -17.31 6.86
C ASN A 101 3.22 -18.52 5.93
N SER A 102 2.35 -18.51 4.91
CA SER A 102 2.26 -19.58 3.93
C SER A 102 3.38 -19.47 2.90
N PRO A 103 3.92 -20.59 2.38
CA PRO A 103 5.03 -20.58 1.41
C PRO A 103 4.63 -20.00 0.04
N VAL A 104 3.34 -19.72 -0.15
CA VAL A 104 2.82 -19.05 -1.34
C VAL A 104 3.35 -17.62 -1.48
N ASP A 105 3.70 -16.99 -0.36
CA ASP A 105 4.32 -15.67 -0.32
C ASP A 105 5.78 -15.69 -0.83
N ASP A 106 6.43 -16.86 -0.87
CA ASP A 106 7.81 -16.99 -1.34
C ASP A 106 7.86 -16.87 -2.87
N ARG A 107 8.86 -16.14 -3.40
CA ARG A 107 9.05 -16.02 -4.85
C ARG A 107 9.80 -17.26 -5.38
N PRO A 108 9.18 -18.15 -6.18
CA PRO A 108 9.93 -19.18 -6.87
C PRO A 108 10.74 -18.56 -8.00
N VAL A 109 12.07 -18.71 -7.97
CA VAL A 109 12.93 -18.34 -9.11
C VAL A 109 13.08 -19.56 -10.02
N ILE A 110 12.34 -19.59 -11.14
CA ILE A 110 12.65 -20.53 -12.23
C ILE A 110 13.68 -19.84 -13.12
N TYR A 111 14.97 -20.06 -12.85
CA TYR A 111 15.98 -19.89 -13.88
C TYR A 111 15.73 -20.97 -14.94
N GLN A 112 15.40 -20.57 -16.17
CA GLN A 112 15.41 -21.45 -17.33
C GLN A 112 16.77 -21.28 -18.03
N PRO A 113 17.75 -22.18 -17.86
CA PRO A 113 18.98 -22.11 -18.62
C PRO A 113 18.72 -22.71 -20.00
N SER A 114 19.02 -21.96 -21.06
CA SER A 114 19.24 -22.56 -22.38
C SER A 114 20.59 -23.29 -22.34
N GLY A 115 20.56 -24.62 -22.24
CA GLY A 115 21.76 -25.46 -22.29
C GLY A 115 22.02 -26.14 -20.96
N GLY A 116 22.01 -27.48 -20.99
CA GLY A 116 21.98 -28.33 -19.81
C GLY A 116 23.16 -28.11 -18.87
N ASP A 117 22.83 -27.82 -17.62
CA ASP A 117 23.58 -28.33 -16.47
C ASP A 117 22.71 -28.22 -15.20
N VAL A 118 23.10 -29.03 -14.21
CA VAL A 118 22.45 -29.38 -12.94
C VAL A 118 21.52 -28.30 -12.33
N ARG A 119 20.27 -28.72 -12.03
CA ARG A 119 19.25 -27.93 -11.34
C ARG A 119 19.67 -27.63 -9.89
N THR A 120 20.18 -26.42 -9.64
CA THR A 120 20.20 -25.85 -8.29
C THR A 120 19.11 -24.78 -8.23
N ALA A 121 17.92 -25.16 -7.74
CA ALA A 121 16.85 -24.21 -7.49
C ALA A 121 17.22 -23.40 -6.23
N GLY A 122 17.73 -22.18 -6.42
CA GLY A 122 17.83 -21.20 -5.34
C GLY A 122 16.45 -20.62 -5.07
N GLN A 123 15.85 -20.92 -3.93
CA GLN A 123 14.71 -20.15 -3.43
C GLN A 123 15.25 -18.82 -2.89
N HIS A 124 14.87 -17.69 -3.49
CA HIS A 124 15.03 -16.40 -2.83
C HIS A 124 13.84 -16.26 -1.88
N GLY A 125 14.09 -16.37 -0.58
CA GLY A 125 13.04 -16.26 0.44
C GLY A 125 12.40 -14.88 0.48
N ARG A 126 11.32 -14.74 1.26
CA ARG A 126 10.69 -13.44 1.57
C ARG A 126 11.77 -12.43 2.02
N PRO A 127 11.80 -11.19 1.46
CA PRO A 127 12.71 -10.17 1.94
C PRO A 127 12.46 -9.85 3.42
N ASP A 128 13.51 -9.59 4.20
CA ASP A 128 13.40 -9.17 5.59
C ASP A 128 12.93 -7.71 5.68
N LEU A 129 11.61 -7.54 5.80
CA LEU A 129 10.94 -6.23 5.71
C LEU A 129 10.51 -5.65 7.06
N THR A 130 10.54 -6.48 8.10
CA THR A 130 10.14 -6.17 9.48
C THR A 130 11.14 -6.82 10.43
N ASP A 131 11.41 -6.20 11.59
CA ASP A 131 12.36 -6.73 12.56
C ASP A 131 11.91 -8.12 13.07
N PRO A 132 12.72 -9.18 12.87
CA PRO A 132 12.39 -10.53 13.32
C PRO A 132 12.39 -10.69 14.85
N SER A 133 12.90 -9.71 15.61
CA SER A 133 12.83 -9.68 17.08
C SER A 133 11.52 -9.11 17.61
N LEU A 134 10.81 -8.33 16.80
CA LEU A 134 9.47 -7.82 17.10
C LEU A 134 8.38 -8.85 16.79
N GLY A 135 8.65 -9.77 15.85
CA GLY A 135 7.87 -10.99 15.66
C GLY A 135 8.29 -12.06 16.66
N GLY A 136 7.36 -12.60 17.45
CA GLY A 136 7.67 -13.69 18.37
C GLY A 136 8.43 -14.83 17.67
N ALA A 137 9.56 -15.26 18.25
CA ALA A 137 10.53 -16.19 17.65
C ALA A 137 10.03 -17.63 17.40
N THR A 138 8.71 -17.88 17.37
CA THR A 138 8.12 -19.22 17.37
C THR A 138 7.11 -19.50 16.25
N ASP A 139 6.78 -18.55 15.37
CA ASP A 139 5.60 -18.71 14.49
C ASP A 139 5.89 -18.55 12.99
N ARG A 140 7.06 -19.01 12.52
CA ARG A 140 7.45 -18.92 11.08
C ARG A 140 6.80 -19.98 10.19
N GLY A 141 6.04 -20.90 10.75
CA GLY A 141 5.33 -21.94 9.99
C GLY A 141 3.94 -21.46 9.54
N PRO A 142 3.39 -22.05 8.47
CA PRO A 142 2.01 -21.79 8.08
C PRO A 142 1.06 -22.16 9.22
N HIS A 143 0.26 -21.21 9.69
CA HIS A 143 -0.73 -21.47 10.74
C HIS A 143 -2.08 -20.87 10.37
N LEU A 144 -3.14 -21.57 10.78
CA LEU A 144 -4.51 -21.13 10.60
C LEU A 144 -4.82 -20.02 11.63
N SER A 145 -5.27 -18.89 11.13
CA SER A 145 -5.77 -17.77 11.92
C SER A 145 -7.22 -17.47 11.52
N ASN A 146 -7.97 -16.82 12.40
CA ASN A 146 -9.27 -16.28 12.05
C ASN A 146 -9.18 -14.76 12.04
N GLU A 147 -9.19 -14.17 10.85
CA GLU A 147 -9.02 -12.74 10.68
C GLU A 147 -10.37 -12.06 10.46
N ILE A 148 -10.64 -11.04 11.28
CA ILE A 148 -11.62 -10.01 10.95
C ILE A 148 -10.95 -9.12 9.89
N GLY A 149 -10.76 -9.66 8.69
CA GLY A 149 -10.09 -8.99 7.60
C GLY A 149 -10.81 -7.71 7.20
N SER A 150 -10.04 -6.68 6.83
CA SER A 150 -10.61 -5.54 6.13
C SER A 150 -11.08 -5.99 4.76
N ALA A 151 -12.36 -5.75 4.43
CA ALA A 151 -12.92 -6.04 3.11
C ALA A 151 -12.30 -5.19 1.98
N GLN A 152 -11.44 -4.22 2.33
CA GLN A 152 -10.76 -3.34 1.40
C GLN A 152 -9.35 -3.84 1.11
N ASP A 153 -8.95 -3.69 -0.14
CA ASP A 153 -7.56 -3.84 -0.54
C ASP A 153 -6.74 -2.68 0.02
N ALA A 154 -5.50 -2.94 0.39
CA ALA A 154 -4.55 -1.93 0.85
C ALA A 154 -3.35 -1.84 -0.08
N PHE A 155 -3.02 -0.61 -0.46
CA PHE A 155 -1.82 -0.27 -1.20
C PHE A 155 -1.05 0.77 -0.39
N GLU A 156 0.16 0.42 0.04
CA GLU A 156 0.94 1.22 0.98
C GLU A 156 2.36 1.42 0.47
N ILE A 157 2.88 2.62 0.66
CA ILE A 157 4.22 3.01 0.21
C ILE A 157 5.08 3.30 1.42
N TYR A 158 6.21 2.62 1.47
CA TYR A 158 7.24 2.77 2.48
C TYR A 158 8.51 3.28 1.84
N ARG A 159 9.33 3.96 2.65
CA ARG A 159 10.68 4.36 2.23
C ARG A 159 11.53 3.10 2.11
N GLY A 160 12.17 2.89 0.96
CA GLY A 160 13.17 1.85 0.79
C GLY A 160 14.57 2.31 1.22
N ARG A 161 15.60 1.49 0.96
CA ARG A 161 16.99 1.73 1.40
C ARG A 161 17.15 1.95 2.91
N VAL A 162 16.23 1.41 3.71
CA VAL A 162 16.28 1.40 5.16
C VAL A 162 16.09 -0.03 5.64
N GLN A 163 16.63 -0.33 6.81
CA GLN A 163 16.38 -1.61 7.46
C GLN A 163 14.92 -1.66 7.91
N TYR A 164 14.26 -2.79 7.68
CA TYR A 164 12.87 -3.06 8.08
C TYR A 164 11.87 -1.94 7.71
N PRO A 165 11.71 -1.66 6.41
CA PRO A 165 10.93 -0.51 5.94
C PRO A 165 9.47 -0.51 6.44
N LEU A 166 8.89 -1.69 6.68
CA LEU A 166 7.49 -1.82 7.09
C LEU A 166 7.27 -1.62 8.60
N ASP A 167 8.32 -1.47 9.41
CA ASP A 167 8.20 -1.10 10.83
C ASP A 167 7.90 0.40 11.02
N SER A 168 8.07 1.19 9.97
CA SER A 168 7.76 2.63 9.94
C SER A 168 6.34 2.88 9.43
N ALA A 169 5.76 4.06 9.71
CA ALA A 169 4.46 4.41 9.13
C ALA A 169 4.57 4.61 7.60
N PRO A 170 3.56 4.17 6.80
CA PRO A 170 3.59 4.37 5.36
C PRO A 170 3.58 5.86 5.01
N VAL A 171 4.44 6.25 4.06
CA VAL A 171 4.50 7.64 3.57
C VAL A 171 3.21 8.01 2.84
N TRP A 172 2.58 7.02 2.20
CA TRP A 172 1.33 7.16 1.48
C TRP A 172 0.58 5.84 1.51
N ARG A 173 -0.75 5.92 1.59
CA ARG A 173 -1.61 4.75 1.59
C ARG A 173 -2.90 5.02 0.83
N TYR A 174 -3.42 3.99 0.20
CA TYR A 174 -4.75 3.98 -0.40
C TYR A 174 -5.45 2.66 -0.08
N MET A 175 -6.70 2.76 0.37
CA MET A 175 -7.53 1.61 0.70
C MET A 175 -8.89 1.75 0.03
N ALA A 176 -9.26 0.76 -0.78
CA ALA A 176 -10.56 0.70 -1.43
C ALA A 176 -10.87 -0.75 -1.81
N LYS A 177 -12.16 -1.02 -2.07
CA LYS A 177 -12.57 -2.30 -2.60
C LYS A 177 -12.00 -2.48 -4.01
N ASP A 178 -11.42 -3.65 -4.29
CA ASP A 178 -10.86 -4.01 -5.59
C ASP A 178 -9.82 -3.01 -6.12
N ALA A 179 -9.10 -2.36 -5.21
CA ALA A 179 -8.08 -1.36 -5.55
C ALA A 179 -6.86 -1.95 -6.24
N LEU A 180 -6.60 -3.25 -6.00
CA LEU A 180 -5.44 -3.98 -6.50
C LEU A 180 -5.74 -4.88 -7.70
N SER A 181 -7.01 -4.99 -8.09
CA SER A 181 -7.44 -5.87 -9.16
C SER A 181 -7.07 -5.30 -10.55
N GLY A 182 -6.48 -6.13 -11.42
CA GLY A 182 -6.20 -5.76 -12.80
C GLY A 182 -7.46 -5.57 -13.67
N PRO A 183 -7.34 -4.99 -14.88
CA PRO A 183 -6.09 -4.56 -15.54
C PRO A 183 -5.66 -3.12 -15.23
N GLN A 184 -6.56 -2.28 -14.70
CA GLN A 184 -6.27 -0.92 -14.26
C GLN A 184 -6.38 -0.87 -12.74
N VAL A 185 -5.26 -1.20 -12.10
CA VAL A 185 -5.09 -1.16 -10.64
C VAL A 185 -5.34 0.28 -10.15
N SER A 186 -6.53 0.54 -9.62
CA SER A 186 -6.97 1.91 -9.27
C SER A 186 -6.07 2.57 -8.20
N ALA A 187 -5.45 1.78 -7.33
CA ALA A 187 -4.47 2.28 -6.36
C ALA A 187 -3.29 2.99 -7.04
N ILE A 188 -2.83 2.50 -8.19
CA ILE A 188 -1.75 3.11 -8.96
C ILE A 188 -2.20 4.42 -9.60
N GLU A 189 -3.46 4.52 -10.04
CA GLU A 189 -4.01 5.78 -10.57
C GLU A 189 -4.10 6.86 -9.49
N GLN A 190 -4.50 6.49 -8.27
CA GLN A 190 -4.47 7.40 -7.13
C GLN A 190 -3.03 7.81 -6.78
N PHE A 191 -2.08 6.89 -6.85
CA PHE A 191 -0.69 7.22 -6.58
C PHE A 191 -0.09 8.13 -7.66
N LYS A 192 -0.34 7.86 -8.94
CA LYS A 192 -0.01 8.75 -10.08
C LYS A 192 -0.47 10.17 -9.83
N LYS A 193 -1.76 10.31 -9.49
CA LYS A 193 -2.35 11.61 -9.17
C LYS A 193 -1.66 12.30 -7.98
N ALA A 194 -1.32 11.55 -6.92
CA ALA A 194 -0.60 12.09 -5.77
C ALA A 194 0.81 12.59 -6.13
N ILE A 195 1.52 11.88 -7.01
CA ILE A 195 2.81 12.34 -7.57
C ILE A 195 2.61 13.62 -8.37
N ASP A 196 1.70 13.62 -9.36
CA ASP A 196 1.49 14.77 -10.24
C ASP A 196 1.10 16.04 -9.46
N GLU A 197 0.24 15.90 -8.46
CA GLU A 197 -0.15 17.02 -7.59
C GLU A 197 1.03 17.52 -6.76
N SER A 198 1.86 16.62 -6.24
CA SER A 198 3.03 16.97 -5.44
C SER A 198 4.14 17.60 -6.28
N GLU A 199 4.36 17.14 -7.51
CA GLU A 199 5.33 17.74 -8.44
C GLU A 199 4.94 19.16 -8.83
N LYS A 200 3.66 19.40 -9.12
CA LYS A 200 3.14 20.76 -9.41
C LYS A 200 3.35 21.70 -8.22
N LEU A 201 3.09 21.22 -7.01
CA LEU A 201 3.31 22.01 -5.79
C LEU A 201 4.80 22.29 -5.55
N ARG A 202 5.68 21.32 -5.84
CA ARG A 202 7.13 21.48 -5.74
C ARG A 202 7.65 22.54 -6.71
N GLN A 203 7.14 22.58 -7.94
CA GLN A 203 7.52 23.58 -8.96
C GLN A 203 6.96 24.98 -8.67
N ALA A 204 5.83 25.08 -7.96
CA ALA A 204 5.22 26.35 -7.56
C ALA A 204 5.89 27.01 -6.35
N LYS A 205 6.79 26.30 -5.66
CA LYS A 205 7.57 26.84 -4.54
C LYS A 205 8.79 27.59 -5.10
N PRO A 206 8.95 28.90 -4.80
CA PRO A 206 10.05 29.71 -5.31
C PRO A 206 11.40 29.32 -4.70
#